data_AF-A0A7S2ENA7-F1
#
_entry.id   AF-A0A7S2ENA7-F1
#
_cell.length_a   1.000
_cell.length_b   1.000
_cell.length_c   1.000
_cell.angle_alpha   90.00
_cell.angle_beta   90.00
_cell.angle_gamma   90.00
#
_symmetry.space_group_name_H-M   'P 1'
#
loop_
_entity.id
_entity.type
_entity.pdbx_description
1 polymer ?
#
loop_
_entity_poly.entity_id
_entity_poly.type
_entity_poly.pdbx_seq_one_letter_code
_entity_poly.pdbx_strand_id
1 'polypeptide(L)'
;EVVQEALTTRLVNTAGEEFVVKLTPQAAKDGCDALAKEIYGLVFQVLVLTINESTSPKALKKKGIKNKMGTVSILDMFGFECFAVNRFDQLCINYANETIQNKY
;
A
#
# COMPACT_ATOMS: atom_id res chain seq x y z
N GLU A 1 21.60 3.50 16.77
CA GLU A 1 22.48 2.36 16.45
C GLU A 1 21.70 1.20 15.81
N VAL A 2 20.68 0.64 16.46
CA VAL A 2 19.89 -0.51 15.93
C VAL A 2 19.31 -0.31 14.52
N VAL A 3 18.68 0.83 14.24
CA VAL A 3 18.07 1.09 12.91
C VAL A 3 19.12 1.19 11.80
N GLN A 4 20.28 1.78 12.11
CA GLN A 4 21.36 1.90 11.14
C GLN A 4 21.91 0.52 10.78
N GLU A 5 22.14 -0.34 11.77
CA GLU A 5 22.60 -1.71 11.55
C GLU A 5 21.57 -2.52 10.75
N ALA A 6 20.29 -2.45 11.12
CA ALA A 6 19.20 -3.13 10.42
C ALA A 6 19.05 -2.70 8.94
N LEU A 7 19.32 -1.43 8.63
CA LEU A 7 19.23 -0.90 7.25
C LEU A 7 20.50 -1.12 6.42
N THR A 8 21.64 -1.43 7.05
CA THR A 8 22.95 -1.55 6.36
C THR A 8 23.51 -2.96 6.36
N THR A 9 22.82 -3.90 7.01
CA THR A 9 23.23 -5.31 7.06
C THR A 9 22.05 -6.22 6.76
N ARG A 10 22.36 -7.45 6.33
CA ARG A 10 21.39 -8.52 6.15
C ARG A 10 21.94 -9.79 6.78
N LEU A 11 21.09 -10.48 7.53
CA LEU A 11 21.37 -11.83 8.02
C LEU A 11 21.07 -12.84 6.91
N VAL A 12 22.04 -13.71 6.64
CA VAL A 12 21.97 -14.78 5.65
C VAL A 12 22.14 -16.09 6.40
N ASN A 13 21.12 -16.95 6.32
CA ASN A 13 21.17 -18.29 6.88
C ASN A 13 21.49 -19.29 5.76
N THR A 14 22.54 -20.10 5.92
CA THR A 14 22.91 -21.15 4.96
C THR A 14 23.48 -22.34 5.71
N ALA A 15 22.95 -23.53 5.42
CA ALA A 15 23.41 -24.80 6.01
C ALA A 15 23.43 -24.83 7.56
N GLY A 16 22.55 -24.07 8.22
CA GLY A 16 22.48 -23.99 9.68
C GLY A 16 23.41 -22.95 10.30
N GLU A 17 24.20 -22.24 9.51
CA GLU A 17 25.04 -21.13 9.96
C GLU A 17 24.42 -19.79 9.59
N GLU A 18 24.52 -18.82 10.50
CA GLU A 18 24.04 -17.44 10.31
C GLU A 18 25.22 -16.49 10.11
N PHE A 19 25.19 -15.75 9.02
CA PHE A 19 26.20 -14.75 8.68
C PHE A 19 25.56 -13.38 8.53
N VAL A 20 26.21 -12.36 9.10
CA VAL A 20 25.83 -10.96 8.88
C VAL A 20 26.64 -10.40 7.72
N VAL A 21 25.94 -9.98 6.67
CA VAL A 21 26.54 -9.41 5.46
C VAL A 21 26.22 -7.92 5.37
N LYS A 22 27.23 -7.08 5.13
CA LYS A 22 27.02 -5.65 4.89
C LYS A 22 26.41 -5.43 3.51
N LEU A 23 25.40 -4.57 3.43
CA LEU A 23 24.75 -4.17 2.19
C LEU A 23 25.62 -3.17 1.42
N THR A 24 25.44 -3.13 0.10
CA THR A 24 25.99 -2.02 -0.70
C THR A 24 25.26 -0.71 -0.35
N PRO A 25 25.88 0.46 -0.56
CA PRO A 25 25.21 1.74 -0.32
C PRO A 25 23.88 1.87 -1.06
N GLN A 26 23.80 1.36 -2.30
CA GLN A 26 22.57 1.37 -3.09
C GLN A 26 21.49 0.48 -2.46
N ALA A 27 21.82 -0.75 -2.06
CA ALA A 27 20.85 -1.65 -1.45
C ALA A 27 20.33 -1.13 -0.11
N ALA A 28 21.20 -0.52 0.69
CA ALA A 28 20.79 0.14 1.94
C ALA A 28 19.85 1.33 1.68
N LYS A 29 20.12 2.11 0.63
CA LYS A 29 19.26 3.22 0.20
C LYS A 29 17.90 2.72 -0.29
N ASP A 30 17.87 1.70 -1.13
CA ASP A 30 16.64 1.09 -1.64
C ASP A 30 15.79 0.54 -0.47
N GLY A 31 16.43 -0.08 0.53
CA GLY A 31 15.76 -0.53 1.75
C GLY A 31 15.17 0.61 2.58
N CYS A 32 15.87 1.73 2.69
CA CYS A 32 15.37 2.93 3.36
C CYS A 32 14.16 3.53 2.63
N ASP A 33 14.23 3.62 1.29
CA ASP A 33 13.12 4.15 0.48
C ASP A 33 11.91 3.20 0.51
N ALA A 34 12.13 1.89 0.54
CA ALA A 34 11.07 0.90 0.73
C ALA A 34 10.41 1.04 2.10
N LEU A 35 11.19 1.20 3.18
CA LEU A 35 10.65 1.44 4.52
C LEU A 35 9.83 2.73 4.59
N ALA A 36 10.31 3.81 3.96
CA ALA A 36 9.57 5.07 3.91
C ALA A 36 8.22 4.91 3.19
N LYS A 37 8.19 4.17 2.07
CA LYS A 37 6.95 3.85 1.34
C LYS A 37 6.00 3.01 2.19
N GLU A 38 6.51 2.04 2.94
CA GLU A 38 5.71 1.20 3.84
C GLU A 38 5.09 2.04 4.98
N ILE A 39 5.87 2.91 5.62
CA ILE A 39 5.36 3.81 6.66
C ILE A 39 4.25 4.70 6.09
N TYR A 40 4.45 5.27 4.90
CA TYR A 40 3.42 6.07 4.24
C TYR A 40 2.14 5.24 3.97
N GLY A 41 2.30 4.00 3.48
CA GLY A 41 1.19 3.07 3.25
C GLY A 41 0.40 2.79 4.53
N LEU A 42 1.08 2.52 5.64
CA LEU A 42 0.45 2.28 6.95
C LEU A 42 -0.29 3.53 7.47
N VAL A 43 0.32 4.72 7.34
CA VAL A 43 -0.32 5.97 7.73
C VAL A 43 -1.58 6.23 6.91
N PHE A 44 -1.52 6.01 5.59
CA PHE A 44 -2.68 6.14 4.70
C PHE A 44 -3.79 5.15 5.08
N GLN A 45 -3.44 3.90 5.40
CA GLN A 45 -4.41 2.89 5.85
C GLN A 45 -5.09 3.31 7.15
N VAL A 46 -4.33 3.77 8.14
CA VAL A 46 -4.88 4.28 9.41
C VAL A 46 -5.82 5.45 9.16
N LEU A 47 -5.42 6.40 8.31
CA LEU A 47 -6.25 7.55 7.94
C LEU A 47 -7.61 7.12 7.36
N VAL A 48 -7.60 6.22 6.38
CA VAL A 48 -8.82 5.69 5.76
C VAL A 48 -9.72 5.00 6.79
N LEU A 49 -9.14 4.18 7.67
CA LEU A 49 -9.89 3.51 8.75
C LEU A 49 -10.53 4.52 9.71
N THR A 50 -9.79 5.54 10.15
CA THR A 50 -10.29 6.59 11.04
C THR A 50 -11.41 7.39 10.40
N ILE A 51 -11.29 7.76 9.13
CA ILE A 51 -12.34 8.45 8.39
C ILE A 51 -13.60 7.57 8.30
N ASN A 52 -13.44 6.31 7.91
CA ASN A 52 -14.56 5.38 7.78
C ASN A 52 -15.29 5.14 9.12
N GLU A 53 -14.56 5.02 10.23
CA GLU A 53 -15.16 4.88 11.55
C GLU A 53 -15.94 6.14 11.97
N SER A 54 -15.40 7.31 11.62
CA SER A 54 -15.97 8.61 11.96
C SER A 54 -17.23 8.95 11.15
N THR A 55 -17.30 8.51 9.89
CA THR A 55 -18.42 8.80 8.98
C THR A 55 -19.46 7.67 8.93
N SER A 56 -19.15 6.49 9.48
CA SER A 56 -20.06 5.34 9.45
C SER A 56 -21.42 5.66 10.11
N PRO A 57 -22.54 5.42 9.40
CA PRO A 57 -23.89 5.62 9.93
C PRO A 57 -24.10 4.90 11.27
N LYS A 58 -24.59 5.64 12.28
CA LYS A 58 -24.87 5.09 13.63
C LYS A 58 -25.83 3.88 13.60
N ALA A 59 -26.70 3.80 12.58
CA ALA A 59 -27.59 2.66 12.36
C ALA A 59 -26.86 1.35 12.01
N LEU A 60 -25.69 1.42 11.36
CA LEU A 60 -24.83 0.26 11.06
C LEU A 60 -24.05 -0.23 12.28
N LYS A 61 -23.89 0.62 13.31
CA LYS A 61 -23.20 0.26 14.56
C LYS A 61 -24.08 -0.51 15.56
N LYS A 62 -25.41 -0.57 15.36
CA LYS A 62 -26.33 -1.34 16.21
C LYS A 62 -26.38 -2.82 15.77
N LYS A 63 -25.73 -3.70 16.53
CA LYS A 63 -25.82 -5.16 16.36
C LYS A 63 -27.29 -5.60 16.45
N GLY A 64 -27.81 -6.25 15.40
CA GLY A 64 -29.14 -6.88 15.40
C GLY A 64 -30.13 -6.32 14.38
N ILE A 65 -29.87 -5.15 13.78
CA ILE A 65 -30.68 -4.65 12.66
C ILE A 65 -30.02 -5.13 11.37
N LYS A 66 -30.62 -6.12 10.70
CA LYS A 66 -30.29 -6.42 9.29
C LYS A 66 -30.66 -5.19 8.47
N ASN A 67 -29.72 -4.25 8.34
CA ASN A 67 -29.94 -3.01 7.63
C ASN A 67 -30.15 -3.31 6.15
N LYS A 68 -31.41 -3.29 5.70
CA LYS A 68 -31.82 -3.26 4.29
C LYS A 68 -31.56 -1.89 3.65
N MET A 69 -30.48 -1.23 4.01
CA MET A 69 -30.17 0.10 3.49
C MET A 69 -29.42 -0.09 2.17
N GLY A 70 -29.97 0.42 1.08
CA GLY A 70 -29.26 0.46 -0.19
C GLY A 70 -28.03 1.35 -0.09
N THR A 71 -27.00 1.03 -0.85
CA THR A 71 -25.77 1.82 -0.92
C THR A 71 -25.67 2.44 -2.31
N VAL A 72 -25.35 3.74 -2.37
CA VAL A 72 -24.89 4.40 -3.59
C VAL A 72 -23.40 4.65 -3.41
N SER A 73 -22.60 4.05 -4.28
CA SER A 73 -21.14 4.21 -4.28
C SER A 73 -20.73 5.12 -5.43
N ILE A 74 -19.92 6.13 -5.11
CA ILE A 74 -19.30 7.00 -6.11
C ILE A 74 -17.87 6.50 -6.32
N LEU A 75 -17.49 6.30 -7.58
CA LEU A 75 -16.13 5.91 -7.95
C LEU A 75 -15.39 7.16 -8.44
N ASP A 76 -14.34 7.52 -7.72
CA ASP A 76 -13.35 8.52 -8.13
C ASP A 76 -11.99 7.82 -8.22
N MET A 77 -11.38 7.84 -9.40
CA MET A 77 -10.13 7.14 -9.68
C MET A 77 -9.32 7.87 -10.75
N PHE A 78 -8.03 7.56 -10.82
CA PHE A 78 -7.14 8.08 -11.85
C PHE A 78 -7.58 7.65 -13.25
N GLY A 79 -7.59 8.59 -14.20
CA GLY A 79 -7.82 8.31 -15.62
C GLY A 79 -6.60 7.69 -16.30
N PHE A 80 -6.75 7.35 -17.58
CA PHE A 80 -5.66 6.78 -18.37
C PHE A 80 -4.48 7.76 -18.49
N GLU A 81 -3.26 7.28 -18.24
CA GLU A 81 -2.04 8.06 -18.30
C GLU A 81 -1.16 7.66 -19.50
N CYS A 82 -0.62 8.65 -20.20
CA CYS A 82 0.33 8.44 -21.29
C CYS A 82 1.43 9.50 -21.25
N PHE A 83 2.59 9.12 -20.75
CA PHE A 83 3.78 9.97 -20.69
C PHE A 83 4.86 9.49 -21.65
N ALA A 84 5.91 10.31 -21.82
CA ALA A 84 7.09 9.93 -22.61
C ALA A 84 7.80 8.68 -22.06
N VAL A 85 7.75 8.45 -20.75
CA VAL A 85 8.22 7.22 -20.09
C VAL A 85 7.16 6.77 -19.09
N ASN A 86 6.55 5.62 -19.34
CA ASN A 86 5.57 5.00 -18.44
C ASN A 86 6.28 3.95 -17.59
N ARG A 87 6.03 3.99 -16.27
CA ARG A 87 6.58 3.02 -15.31
C ARG A 87 5.51 2.00 -14.93
N PHE A 88 5.87 1.10 -14.02
CA PHE A 88 4.94 0.10 -13.49
C PHE A 88 3.64 0.73 -12.94
N ASP A 89 3.74 1.91 -12.33
CA ASP A 89 2.56 2.61 -11.78
C ASP A 89 1.54 2.97 -12.88
N GLN A 90 2.00 3.52 -14.02
CA GLN A 90 1.13 3.80 -15.17
C GLN A 90 0.50 2.53 -15.73
N LEU A 91 1.25 1.41 -15.79
CA LEU A 91 0.70 0.13 -16.22
C LEU A 91 -0.45 -0.31 -15.29
N CYS A 92 -0.28 -0.21 -13.97
CA CYS A 92 -1.33 -0.53 -13.01
C CYS A 92 -2.56 0.38 -13.16
N ILE A 93 -2.36 1.68 -13.33
CA ILE A 93 -3.44 2.66 -13.50
C ILE A 93 -4.21 2.38 -14.80
N ASN A 94 -3.51 2.18 -15.92
CA ASN A 94 -4.13 1.97 -17.23
C ASN A 94 -4.83 0.62 -17.29
N TYR A 95 -4.24 -0.44 -16.73
CA TYR A 95 -4.88 -1.75 -16.64
C TYR A 95 -6.18 -1.71 -15.82
N ALA A 96 -6.20 -0.97 -14.71
CA ALA A 96 -7.42 -0.78 -13.92
C ALA A 96 -8.50 -0.06 -14.72
N ASN A 97 -8.12 0.98 -15.47
CA ASN A 97 -9.02 1.70 -16.37
C ASN A 97 -9.60 0.79 -17.46
N GLU A 98 -8.75 0.03 -18.17
CA GLU A 98 -9.19 -0.92 -19.20
C GLU A 98 -10.12 -1.99 -18.61
N THR A 99 -9.81 -2.51 -17.43
CA THR A 99 -10.66 -3.50 -16.74
C THR A 99 -12.05 -2.96 -16.41
N ILE A 100 -12.14 -1.68 -16.02
CA ILE A 100 -13.42 -1.04 -15.71
C ILE A 100 -14.19 -0.75 -16.99
N GLN A 101 -13.51 -0.27 -18.04
CA GLN A 101 -14.13 -0.07 -19.35
C GLN A 101 -14.69 -1.38 -19.91
N ASN A 102 -13.97 -2.50 -19.79
CA ASN A 102 -14.46 -3.81 -20.24
C ASN A 102 -15.70 -4.32 -19.48
N LYS A 103 -16.02 -3.78 -18.30
CA LYS A 103 -17.23 -4.15 -17.55
C LYS A 103 -18.48 -3.39 -18.02
N TYR A 104 -18.33 -2.39 -18.87
CA TYR A 104 -19.39 -1.54 -19.40
C TYR A 104 -19.37 -1.53 -20.93
#